data_AF-A0A7S0J0R5-F1
#
_entry.id   AF-A0A7S0J0R5-F1
#
_cell.length_a   1.000
_cell.length_b   1.000
_cell.length_c   1.000
_cell.angle_alpha   90.00
_cell.angle_beta   90.00
_cell.angle_gamma   90.00
#
_symmetry.space_group_name_H-M   'P 1'
#
loop_
_entity.id
_entity.type
_entity.pdbx_description
1 polymer ?
#
loop_
_entity_poly.entity_id
_entity_poly.type
_entity_poly.pdbx_seq_one_letter_code
_entity_poly.pdbx_strand_id
1 'polypeptide(L)'
;GHFKCMLVTCTMRPFTLLSLAPLVSAHGQMTMPPSRNGGRMEMAADCMKGECMFFSQPDAGGASYGADSRIAQIPGEPTLNAPELRTFNVEVNGGPRDYTRRNPWRAPGTAPIIGSGCGRAGGGGVREGDGGTAREFGLVQDMDGAELPPLSGKKKTIWKAG
;
A
#
# COMPACT_ATOMS: atom_id res chain seq x y z
N GLY A 1 -21.59 -58.67 -41.43
CA GLY A 1 -22.13 -58.28 -40.12
C GLY A 1 -20.98 -58.03 -39.16
N HIS A 2 -21.00 -56.86 -38.51
CA HIS A 2 -20.21 -56.45 -37.33
C HIS A 2 -18.75 -56.01 -37.57
N PHE A 3 -18.55 -54.71 -37.77
CA PHE A 3 -17.32 -53.99 -37.43
C PHE A 3 -17.45 -53.46 -35.99
N LYS A 4 -16.51 -53.83 -35.10
CA LYS A 4 -16.40 -53.28 -33.74
C LYS A 4 -15.64 -51.96 -33.80
N CYS A 5 -16.30 -50.88 -33.39
CA CYS A 5 -15.66 -49.59 -33.12
C CYS A 5 -15.03 -49.66 -31.71
N MET A 6 -13.70 -49.59 -31.63
CA MET A 6 -12.98 -49.44 -30.36
C MET A 6 -13.05 -47.97 -29.94
N LEU A 7 -13.83 -47.68 -28.90
CA LEU A 7 -13.77 -46.40 -28.17
C LEU A 7 -12.50 -46.40 -27.31
N VAL A 8 -11.52 -45.57 -27.66
CA VAL A 8 -10.40 -45.23 -26.76
C VAL A 8 -10.90 -44.13 -25.83
N THR A 9 -11.24 -44.49 -24.59
CA THR A 9 -11.53 -43.52 -23.54
C THR A 9 -10.21 -42.91 -23.05
N CYS A 10 -9.89 -41.72 -23.53
CA CYS A 10 -8.78 -40.91 -23.01
C CYS A 10 -9.20 -40.32 -21.65
N THR A 11 -8.80 -40.95 -20.56
CA THR A 11 -9.03 -40.46 -19.20
C THR A 11 -8.08 -39.29 -18.91
N MET A 12 -8.53 -38.06 -19.15
CA MET A 12 -7.81 -36.88 -18.67
C MET A 12 -7.92 -36.81 -17.14
N ARG A 13 -6.82 -37.14 -16.45
CA ARG A 13 -6.67 -36.82 -15.02
C ARG A 13 -6.68 -35.30 -14.85
N PRO A 14 -7.52 -34.71 -14.01
CA PRO A 14 -7.41 -33.30 -13.67
C PRO A 14 -6.17 -33.14 -12.78
N PHE A 15 -5.07 -32.66 -13.35
CA PHE A 15 -4.00 -32.06 -12.57
C PHE A 15 -4.56 -30.75 -12.03
N THR A 16 -5.04 -30.78 -10.78
CA THR A 16 -5.40 -29.58 -10.03
C THR A 16 -4.12 -28.78 -9.82
N LEU A 17 -3.85 -27.83 -10.72
CA LEU A 17 -2.88 -26.77 -10.49
C LEU A 17 -3.39 -25.95 -9.31
N LEU A 18 -2.91 -26.28 -8.12
CA LEU A 18 -3.11 -25.50 -6.91
C LEU A 18 -2.35 -24.18 -7.11
N SER A 19 -3.05 -23.20 -7.68
CA SER A 19 -2.58 -21.84 -7.80
C SER A 19 -2.35 -21.30 -6.40
N LEU A 20 -1.10 -21.41 -5.92
CA LEU A 20 -0.59 -20.60 -4.82
C LEU A 20 -0.66 -19.16 -5.31
N ALA A 21 -1.79 -18.48 -5.11
CA ALA A 21 -1.83 -17.04 -5.16
C ALA A 21 -1.04 -16.58 -3.92
N PRO A 22 0.20 -16.07 -4.07
CA PRO A 22 0.89 -15.53 -2.92
C PRO A 22 0.04 -14.39 -2.35
N LEU A 23 -0.03 -14.30 -1.02
CA LEU A 23 -0.50 -13.11 -0.33
C LEU A 23 0.39 -11.94 -0.80
N VAL A 24 -0.08 -11.17 -1.77
CA VAL A 24 0.66 -10.03 -2.31
C VAL A 24 0.53 -8.86 -1.35
N SER A 25 1.47 -8.74 -0.42
CA SER A 25 1.74 -7.48 0.25
C SER A 25 2.67 -6.67 -0.65
N ALA A 26 2.15 -5.63 -1.29
CA ALA A 26 2.92 -4.81 -2.20
C ALA A 26 3.44 -3.56 -1.48
N HIS A 27 4.76 -3.51 -1.29
CA HIS A 27 5.46 -2.28 -0.92
C HIS A 27 6.04 -1.64 -2.18
N GLY A 28 5.93 -0.32 -2.28
CA GLY A 28 6.38 0.44 -3.43
C GLY A 28 7.41 1.49 -3.00
N GLN A 29 8.46 1.62 -3.79
CA GLN A 29 9.41 2.73 -3.67
C GLN A 29 9.78 3.23 -5.06
N MET A 30 10.02 4.53 -5.16
CA MET A 30 10.51 5.12 -6.41
C MET A 30 11.98 4.74 -6.59
N THR A 31 12.29 4.01 -7.66
CA THR A 31 13.67 3.59 -8.00
C THR A 31 14.24 4.38 -9.18
N MET A 32 13.37 4.92 -10.04
CA MET A 32 13.74 5.77 -11.16
C MET A 32 12.69 6.88 -11.38
N PRO A 33 13.11 8.16 -11.51
CA PRO A 33 14.47 8.66 -11.27
C PRO A 33 14.93 8.40 -9.82
N PRO A 34 16.24 8.51 -9.52
CA PRO A 34 16.73 8.31 -8.16
C PRO A 34 15.90 9.14 -7.16
N SER A 35 15.44 8.49 -6.10
CA SER A 35 14.56 9.10 -5.09
C SER A 35 15.36 9.61 -3.89
N ARG A 36 14.81 10.59 -3.16
CA ARG A 36 15.48 11.15 -1.97
C ARG A 36 15.52 10.19 -0.78
N ASN A 37 14.57 9.26 -0.70
CA ASN A 37 14.57 8.18 0.28
C ASN A 37 15.52 7.03 -0.09
N GLY A 38 16.31 7.17 -1.18
CA GLY A 38 17.42 6.28 -1.49
C GLY A 38 17.05 5.00 -2.24
N GLY A 39 15.86 4.96 -2.84
CA GLY A 39 15.35 3.76 -3.48
C GLY A 39 16.12 3.33 -4.72
N ARG A 40 16.30 2.01 -4.87
CA ARG A 40 17.12 1.39 -5.93
C ARG A 40 16.44 0.15 -6.50
N MET A 41 16.73 -0.18 -7.76
CA MET A 41 16.14 -1.33 -8.43
C MET A 41 16.52 -2.65 -7.76
N GLU A 42 17.73 -2.76 -7.22
CA GLU A 42 18.23 -3.98 -6.57
C GLU A 42 17.50 -4.30 -5.26
N MET A 43 16.89 -3.28 -4.66
CA MET A 43 16.17 -3.35 -3.38
C MET A 43 14.70 -2.96 -3.57
N ALA A 44 14.18 -2.98 -4.79
CA ALA A 44 12.81 -2.53 -5.07
C ALA A 44 11.81 -3.34 -4.23
N ALA A 45 10.82 -2.64 -3.66
CA ALA A 45 9.86 -3.18 -2.70
C ALA A 45 10.45 -3.71 -1.37
N ASP A 46 11.76 -3.56 -1.14
CA ASP A 46 12.37 -3.82 0.17
C ASP A 46 12.24 -2.59 1.09
N CYS A 47 12.10 -2.84 2.40
CA CYS A 47 12.01 -1.84 3.45
C CYS A 47 13.24 -1.83 4.37
N MET A 48 14.29 -2.61 4.07
CA MET A 48 15.44 -2.82 4.96
C MET A 48 16.22 -1.56 5.34
N LYS A 49 16.13 -0.44 4.62
CA LYS A 49 16.79 0.83 5.00
C LYS A 49 15.80 1.97 5.17
N GLY A 50 14.53 1.65 5.38
CA GLY A 50 13.49 2.61 5.65
C GLY A 50 12.89 3.28 4.40
N GLU A 51 13.15 2.74 3.21
CA GLU A 51 12.65 3.29 1.95
C GLU A 51 11.11 3.31 1.90
N CYS A 52 10.47 2.29 2.48
CA CYS A 52 9.02 2.17 2.62
C CYS A 52 8.42 3.05 3.71
N MET A 53 9.25 3.73 4.52
CA MET A 53 8.78 4.36 5.76
C MET A 53 8.10 5.70 5.52
N PHE A 54 8.07 6.19 4.28
CA PHE A 54 7.35 7.40 3.92
C PHE A 54 6.00 7.04 3.33
N PHE A 55 4.98 7.02 4.19
CA PHE A 55 3.60 6.75 3.82
C PHE A 55 2.65 7.66 4.59
N SER A 56 1.37 7.65 4.24
CA SER A 56 0.34 8.44 4.93
C SER A 56 -0.89 7.61 5.29
N GLN A 57 -0.96 6.35 4.85
CA GLN A 57 -2.10 5.48 5.11
C GLN A 57 -2.01 4.85 6.51
N PRO A 58 -3.14 4.69 7.21
CA PRO A 58 -3.21 3.92 8.43
C PRO A 58 -3.13 2.43 8.12
N ASP A 59 -2.62 1.67 9.08
CA ASP A 59 -2.59 0.22 9.04
C ASP A 59 -3.99 -0.40 9.17
N ALA A 60 -4.04 -1.73 9.28
CA ALA A 60 -5.27 -2.48 9.49
C ALA A 60 -5.98 -2.11 10.81
N GLY A 61 -5.36 -1.33 11.69
CA GLY A 61 -5.93 -0.73 12.88
C GLY A 61 -6.44 0.70 12.69
N GLY A 62 -6.59 1.21 11.46
CA GLY A 62 -7.07 2.57 11.16
C GLY A 62 -8.34 3.02 11.90
N ALA A 63 -9.21 2.09 12.31
CA ALA A 63 -10.38 2.36 13.14
C ALA A 63 -10.09 2.59 14.64
N SER A 64 -8.90 2.19 15.12
CA SER A 64 -8.42 2.32 16.50
C SER A 64 -7.77 3.67 16.76
N TYR A 65 -7.40 4.40 15.72
CA TYR A 65 -6.80 5.72 15.83
C TYR A 65 -7.91 6.79 15.85
N GLY A 66 -7.92 7.62 16.89
CA GLY A 66 -8.87 8.73 17.01
C GLY A 66 -8.79 9.71 15.84
N ALA A 67 -9.80 10.58 15.71
CA ALA A 67 -9.86 11.61 14.67
C ALA A 67 -8.69 12.64 14.74
N ASP A 68 -7.97 12.64 15.87
CA ASP A 68 -6.77 13.39 16.20
C ASP A 68 -5.46 12.68 15.82
N SER A 69 -5.54 11.47 15.25
CA SER A 69 -4.39 10.77 14.71
C SER A 69 -3.75 11.55 13.56
N ARG A 70 -2.42 11.67 13.58
CA ARG A 70 -1.63 12.34 12.53
C ARG A 70 -1.43 11.46 11.29
N ILE A 71 -2.36 10.56 11.03
CA ILE A 71 -2.34 9.58 9.95
C ILE A 71 -3.59 9.80 9.12
N ALA A 72 -3.48 9.67 7.79
CA ALA A 72 -4.57 10.09 6.91
C ALA A 72 -5.79 9.20 7.09
N GLN A 73 -6.88 9.76 7.62
CA GLN A 73 -8.17 9.08 7.71
C GLN A 73 -9.22 9.84 6.91
N ILE A 74 -10.13 9.13 6.24
CA ILE A 74 -11.24 9.79 5.55
C ILE A 74 -12.17 10.45 6.59
N PRO A 75 -12.59 11.71 6.37
CA PRO A 75 -13.38 12.46 7.35
C PRO A 75 -14.79 11.89 7.52
N GLY A 76 -15.34 11.28 6.47
CA GLY A 76 -16.70 10.74 6.43
C GLY A 76 -16.77 9.23 6.24
N GLU A 77 -17.93 8.79 5.77
CA GLU A 77 -18.15 7.39 5.38
C GLU A 77 -17.45 7.06 4.05
N PRO A 78 -17.03 5.80 3.86
CA PRO A 78 -16.54 5.30 2.58
C PRO A 78 -17.47 5.62 1.41
N THR A 79 -16.92 6.13 0.32
CA THR A 79 -17.63 6.27 -0.96
C THR A 79 -17.42 5.05 -1.87
N LEU A 80 -16.39 4.25 -1.61
CA LEU A 80 -16.06 3.02 -2.33
C LEU A 80 -16.38 1.78 -1.46
N ASN A 81 -17.57 1.21 -1.67
CA ASN A 81 -18.08 0.02 -0.96
C ASN A 81 -18.35 -1.18 -1.87
N ALA A 82 -18.23 -1.02 -3.19
CA ALA A 82 -18.42 -2.10 -4.15
C ALA A 82 -17.35 -3.19 -3.94
N PRO A 83 -17.71 -4.45 -3.66
CA PRO A 83 -16.75 -5.52 -3.37
C PRO A 83 -15.67 -5.68 -4.45
N GLU A 84 -16.05 -5.57 -5.71
CA GLU A 84 -15.17 -5.71 -6.88
C GLU A 84 -14.11 -4.61 -7.01
N LEU A 85 -14.27 -3.49 -6.28
CA LEU A 85 -13.32 -2.38 -6.27
C LEU A 85 -12.39 -2.40 -5.05
N ARG A 86 -12.48 -3.43 -4.19
CA ARG A 86 -11.71 -3.53 -2.94
C ARG A 86 -10.74 -4.70 -2.96
N THR A 87 -9.56 -4.46 -2.40
CA THR A 87 -8.53 -5.51 -2.19
C THR A 87 -8.54 -6.07 -0.78
N PHE A 88 -9.03 -5.29 0.19
CA PHE A 88 -9.05 -5.67 1.61
C PHE A 88 -10.46 -5.51 2.19
N ASN A 89 -10.77 -6.39 3.15
CA ASN A 89 -12.03 -6.38 3.89
C ASN A 89 -13.29 -6.37 2.99
N VAL A 90 -13.23 -7.11 1.88
CA VAL A 90 -14.15 -7.07 0.72
C VAL A 90 -15.59 -7.45 1.04
N GLU A 91 -15.81 -8.22 2.12
CA GLU A 91 -17.13 -8.72 2.51
C GLU A 91 -17.73 -7.98 3.73
N VAL A 92 -17.08 -6.91 4.22
CA VAL A 92 -17.57 -6.13 5.37
C VAL A 92 -17.76 -4.67 4.97
N ASN A 93 -18.94 -4.12 5.26
CA ASN A 93 -19.33 -2.74 4.92
C ASN A 93 -19.85 -2.01 6.16
N GLY A 94 -19.05 -1.99 7.21
CA GLY A 94 -19.35 -1.31 8.47
C GLY A 94 -19.22 -2.17 9.73
N GLY A 95 -19.46 -1.52 10.87
CA GLY A 95 -19.31 -2.12 12.20
C GLY A 95 -17.87 -2.35 12.63
N PRO A 96 -17.64 -2.96 13.81
CA PRO A 96 -16.31 -3.11 14.41
C PRO A 96 -15.34 -3.97 13.59
N ARG A 97 -15.84 -4.77 12.65
CA ARG A 97 -15.03 -5.63 11.78
C ARG A 97 -14.59 -4.94 10.48
N ASP A 98 -15.14 -3.77 10.14
CA ASP A 98 -14.69 -2.98 8.99
C ASP A 98 -13.48 -2.11 9.38
N TYR A 99 -12.37 -2.79 9.63
CA TYR A 99 -11.12 -2.16 10.06
C TYR A 99 -10.50 -1.24 9.00
N THR A 100 -10.95 -1.35 7.74
CA THR A 100 -10.51 -0.50 6.63
C THR A 100 -11.37 0.72 6.41
N ARG A 101 -12.49 0.87 7.15
CA ARG A 101 -13.53 1.89 6.91
C ARG A 101 -12.97 3.32 6.84
N ARG A 102 -11.92 3.63 7.59
CA ARG A 102 -11.33 4.97 7.63
C ARG A 102 -10.13 5.16 6.70
N ASN A 103 -9.72 4.14 5.96
CA ASN A 103 -8.52 4.21 5.12
C ASN A 103 -8.74 5.18 3.93
N PRO A 104 -7.73 5.97 3.53
CA PRO A 104 -7.80 6.95 2.44
C PRO A 104 -8.40 6.41 1.13
N TRP A 105 -8.03 5.17 0.78
CA TRP A 105 -8.46 4.51 -0.44
C TRP A 105 -9.94 4.07 -0.44
N ARG A 106 -10.64 4.14 0.70
CA ARG A 106 -12.10 3.91 0.80
C ARG A 106 -12.95 5.13 0.40
N ALA A 107 -12.35 6.32 0.28
CA ALA A 107 -13.04 7.50 -0.24
C ALA A 107 -12.11 8.42 -1.07
N PRO A 108 -11.73 7.99 -2.29
CA PRO A 108 -10.92 8.81 -3.20
C PRO A 108 -11.48 10.22 -3.37
N GLY A 109 -10.61 11.24 -3.37
CA GLY A 109 -10.99 12.65 -3.51
C GLY A 109 -11.36 13.36 -2.21
N THR A 110 -11.68 12.63 -1.12
CA THR A 110 -11.97 13.22 0.20
C THR A 110 -10.93 12.89 1.27
N ALA A 111 -10.02 11.95 0.98
CA ALA A 111 -8.95 11.61 1.88
C ALA A 111 -7.99 12.80 2.08
N PRO A 112 -7.59 13.11 3.32
CA PRO A 112 -6.69 14.21 3.59
C PRO A 112 -5.28 13.89 3.06
N ILE A 113 -4.61 14.92 2.56
CA ILE A 113 -3.18 14.87 2.26
C ILE A 113 -2.45 15.32 3.53
N ILE A 114 -1.71 14.40 4.15
CA ILE A 114 -0.89 14.72 5.32
C ILE A 114 0.50 15.15 4.85
N GLY A 115 0.96 16.32 5.33
CA GLY A 115 2.23 16.91 4.91
C GLY A 115 2.22 17.41 3.47
N SER A 116 3.37 17.33 2.81
CA SER A 116 3.59 17.79 1.43
C SER A 116 3.01 16.87 0.35
N GLY A 117 2.42 15.73 0.74
CA GLY A 117 2.06 14.65 -0.17
C GLY A 117 3.20 13.67 -0.49
N CYS A 118 4.42 13.90 0.03
CA CYS A 118 5.54 12.95 -0.11
C CYS A 118 5.54 11.82 0.94
N GLY A 119 4.47 11.71 1.74
CA GLY A 119 4.39 10.81 2.90
C GLY A 119 5.10 11.38 4.13
N ARG A 120 4.81 10.78 5.30
CA ARG A 120 5.44 11.06 6.59
C ARG A 120 6.21 9.83 7.03
N ALA A 121 7.38 10.04 7.64
CA ALA A 121 8.19 8.96 8.19
C ALA A 121 7.41 8.21 9.30
N GLY A 122 7.20 6.91 9.10
CA GLY A 122 6.42 6.03 9.95
C GLY A 122 4.91 6.29 9.91
N GLY A 123 4.40 6.97 8.87
CA GLY A 123 2.96 7.20 8.67
C GLY A 123 2.39 8.45 9.33
N GLY A 124 3.05 8.96 10.37
CA GLY A 124 2.64 10.15 11.12
C GLY A 124 3.29 10.21 12.50
N GLY A 125 2.75 11.04 13.41
CA GLY A 125 3.26 11.17 14.79
C GLY A 125 2.92 10.00 15.73
N VAL A 126 2.04 9.09 15.31
CA VAL A 126 1.65 7.90 16.08
C VAL A 126 2.29 6.67 15.44
N ARG A 127 2.67 5.68 16.25
CA ARG A 127 3.26 4.44 15.75
C ARG A 127 2.17 3.51 15.20
N GLU A 128 2.35 3.08 13.96
CA GLU A 128 1.56 2.03 13.32
C GLU A 128 2.13 0.65 13.64
N GLY A 129 1.25 -0.34 13.84
CA GLY A 129 1.60 -1.73 14.13
C GLY A 129 2.08 -2.50 12.90
N ASP A 130 1.42 -2.34 11.75
CA ASP A 130 1.75 -3.09 10.52
C ASP A 130 2.59 -2.29 9.51
N GLY A 131 2.95 -1.03 9.83
CA GLY A 131 3.42 -0.07 8.83
C GLY A 131 4.75 0.63 9.06
N GLY A 132 5.23 0.78 10.31
CA GLY A 132 6.61 1.22 10.50
C GLY A 132 6.97 2.04 11.75
N THR A 133 8.10 1.68 12.35
CA THR A 133 8.88 2.53 13.26
C THR A 133 9.96 3.30 12.49
N ALA A 134 9.80 4.61 12.27
CA ALA A 134 10.81 5.42 11.55
C ALA A 134 12.20 5.34 12.20
N ARG A 135 12.22 5.34 13.54
CA ARG A 135 13.43 5.35 14.36
C ARG A 135 14.34 4.13 14.13
N GLU A 136 13.78 2.97 13.85
CA GLU A 136 14.56 1.74 13.62
C GLU A 136 15.46 1.84 12.38
N PHE A 137 15.10 2.72 11.46
CA PHE A 137 15.86 3.01 10.24
C PHE A 137 16.63 4.34 10.31
N GLY A 138 16.76 4.92 11.51
CA GLY A 138 17.45 6.19 11.71
C GLY A 138 16.69 7.42 11.20
N LEU A 139 15.39 7.29 10.91
CA LEU A 139 14.52 8.39 10.50
C LEU A 139 13.83 9.02 11.71
N VAL A 140 13.53 10.31 11.61
CA VAL A 140 12.72 11.03 12.60
C VAL A 140 11.25 10.72 12.32
N GLN A 141 10.52 10.16 13.29
CA GLN A 141 9.08 9.92 13.17
C GLN A 141 8.33 11.22 12.84
N ASP A 142 7.30 11.16 12.01
CA ASP A 142 6.50 12.32 11.56
C ASP A 142 7.25 13.31 10.64
N MET A 143 8.51 13.04 10.27
CA MET A 143 9.24 13.86 9.30
C MET A 143 8.53 13.83 7.95
N ASP A 144 8.37 15.02 7.34
CA ASP A 144 7.81 15.13 5.99
C ASP A 144 8.83 14.66 4.94
N GLY A 145 8.42 13.79 4.01
CA GLY A 145 9.29 13.33 2.92
C GLY A 145 9.84 14.47 2.05
N ALA A 146 9.19 15.64 2.01
CA ALA A 146 9.70 16.82 1.30
C ALA A 146 10.95 17.44 1.97
N GLU A 147 11.13 17.21 3.27
CA GLU A 147 12.28 17.68 4.06
C GLU A 147 13.51 16.79 3.89
N LEU A 148 13.36 15.63 3.24
CA LEU A 148 14.50 14.79 2.89
C LEU A 148 15.54 15.61 2.09
N PRO A 149 16.83 15.44 2.43
CA PRO A 149 17.89 16.21 1.80
C PRO A 149 17.88 16.02 0.28
N PRO A 150 18.25 17.07 -0.48
CA PRO A 150 18.35 16.96 -1.93
C PRO A 150 19.40 15.91 -2.30
N LEU A 151 19.18 15.25 -3.43
CA LEU A 151 20.16 14.31 -3.96
C LEU A 151 21.44 15.03 -4.37
N SER A 152 22.58 14.55 -3.85
CA SER A 152 23.89 15.09 -4.19
C SER A 152 24.11 15.05 -5.71
N GLY A 153 24.57 16.17 -6.28
CA GLY A 153 24.84 16.30 -7.71
C GLY A 153 23.62 16.34 -8.62
N LYS A 154 22.38 16.38 -8.08
CA LYS A 154 21.16 16.52 -8.89
C LYS A 154 20.55 17.92 -8.72
N LYS A 155 20.19 18.55 -9.84
CA LYS A 155 19.48 19.83 -9.82
C LYS A 155 18.01 19.60 -9.50
N LYS A 156 17.43 20.44 -8.65
CA LYS A 156 15.98 20.45 -8.39
C LYS A 156 15.24 20.71 -9.71
N THR A 157 14.28 19.85 -10.03
CA THR A 157 13.38 20.10 -11.17
C THR A 157 12.44 21.24 -10.79
N ILE A 158 12.37 22.28 -11.63
CA ILE A 158 11.48 23.42 -11.44
C ILE A 158 10.43 23.36 -12.54
N TRP A 159 9.19 23.12 -12.16
CA TRP A 159 8.05 23.21 -13.05
C TRP A 159 7.59 24.67 -13.12
N LYS A 160 7.45 25.22 -14.32
CA LYS A 160 6.75 26.48 -14.53
C LYS A 160 5.28 26.14 -14.77
N ALA A 161 4.38 26.68 -13.96
CA ALA A 161 2.96 26.64 -14.27
C ALA A 161 2.71 27.42 -15.57
N GLY A 162 1.81 26.90 -16.41
CA GLY A 162 1.34 27.58 -17.62
C GLY A 162 0.22 28.54 -17.30
#